data_AF-A0A925E3T8-F1
#
_entry.id   AF-A0A925E3T8-F1
#
_cell.length_a   1.000
_cell.length_b   1.000
_cell.length_c   1.000
_cell.angle_alpha   90.00
_cell.angle_beta   90.00
_cell.angle_gamma   90.00
#
_symmetry.space_group_name_H-M   'P 1'
#
loop_
_entity.id
_entity.type
_entity.pdbx_description
1 polymer ?
#
loop_
_entity_poly.entity_id
_entity_poly.type
_entity_poly.pdbx_seq_one_letter_code
_entity_poly.pdbx_strand_id
1 'polypeptide(L)' 'MSAAIKSTSTEETQLPNSRRVYIEGKQTGVRVPFREISQNATRNFNGTLEGNPPVRVYDTSGPWGDPALDC' A
#
# COMPACT_ATOMS: atom_id res chain seq x y z
N MET A 1 -37.23 -5.66 10.62
CA MET A 1 -35.94 -6.36 10.71
C MET A 1 -35.04 -5.81 9.62
N SER A 2 -34.48 -4.62 9.84
CA SER A 2 -33.71 -3.90 8.82
C SER A 2 -32.30 -4.47 8.72
N ALA A 3 -31.94 -4.92 7.53
CA ALA A 3 -30.56 -5.21 7.19
C ALA A 3 -29.75 -3.92 7.31
N ALA A 4 -28.71 -3.94 8.15
CA ALA A 4 -27.79 -2.82 8.29
C ALA A 4 -27.05 -2.63 6.96
N ILE A 5 -27.33 -1.52 6.29
CA ILE A 5 -26.51 -1.03 5.17
C ILE A 5 -25.19 -0.61 5.80
N LYS A 6 -24.16 -1.46 5.68
CA LYS A 6 -22.79 -1.08 6.00
C LYS A 6 -22.42 0.01 5.00
N SER A 7 -22.29 1.24 5.48
CA SER A 7 -21.85 2.38 4.67
C SER A 7 -20.52 2.04 4.02
N THR A 8 -20.52 1.80 2.72
CA THR A 8 -19.32 1.62 1.90
C THR A 8 -18.58 2.94 1.83
N SER A 9 -17.70 3.18 2.80
CA SER A 9 -16.74 4.27 2.79
C SER A 9 -15.69 3.97 1.73
N THR A 10 -15.82 4.59 0.56
CA THR A 10 -14.80 4.74 -0.49
C THR A 10 -13.93 3.49 -0.75
N GLU A 11 -14.51 2.50 -1.43
CA GLU A 11 -13.83 1.26 -1.87
C GLU A 11 -12.67 1.52 -2.87
N GLU A 12 -12.58 2.71 -3.48
CA GLU A 12 -11.52 3.04 -4.46
C GLU A 12 -10.12 3.21 -3.83
N THR A 13 -10.03 3.34 -2.51
CA THR A 13 -8.78 3.75 -1.83
C THR A 13 -7.99 2.61 -1.19
N GLN A 14 -8.57 1.41 -1.08
CA GLN A 14 -7.91 0.28 -0.44
C GLN A 14 -7.24 -0.63 -1.46
N LEU A 15 -5.98 -0.32 -1.77
CA LEU A 15 -5.09 -1.24 -2.49
C LEU A 15 -4.58 -2.30 -1.48
N PRO A 16 -5.05 -3.56 -1.51
CA PRO A 16 -4.74 -4.55 -0.49
C PRO A 16 -3.26 -4.91 -0.49
N ASN A 17 -2.74 -5.25 0.70
CA ASN A 17 -1.32 -5.59 0.93
C ASN A 17 -0.33 -4.51 0.46
N SER A 18 -0.82 -3.30 0.21
CA SER A 18 -0.05 -2.22 -0.37
C SER A 18 -0.08 -1.00 0.52
N ARG A 19 1.09 -0.47 0.86
CA ARG A 19 1.23 0.78 1.62
C ARG A 19 1.94 1.82 0.80
N ARG A 20 1.54 3.09 0.94
CA ARG A 20 2.27 4.21 0.35
C ARG A 20 3.56 4.44 1.16
N VAL A 21 4.64 4.72 0.44
CA VAL A 21 5.93 5.14 1.00
C VAL A 21 6.46 6.32 0.20
N TYR A 22 7.20 7.19 0.87
CA TYR A 22 7.83 8.34 0.24
C TYR A 22 9.34 8.20 0.33
N ILE A 23 10.03 8.44 -0.79
CA ILE A 23 11.48 8.51 -0.84
C ILE A 23 11.88 9.97 -0.98
N GLU A 24 12.78 10.43 -0.11
CA GLU A 24 13.34 11.78 -0.20
C GLU A 24 14.09 11.95 -1.53
N GLY A 25 13.70 12.98 -2.29
CA GLY A 25 14.35 13.37 -3.52
C GLY A 25 15.67 14.09 -3.25
N LYS A 26 16.44 14.33 -4.31
CA LYS A 26 17.69 15.12 -4.22
C LYS A 26 17.45 16.60 -3.90
N GLN A 27 16.27 17.12 -4.27
CA GLN A 27 15.89 18.50 -4.02
C GLN A 27 15.15 18.58 -2.67
N THR A 28 15.54 19.55 -1.85
CA THR A 28 14.96 19.77 -0.52
C THR A 28 13.43 19.88 -0.58
N GLY A 29 12.75 19.07 0.23
CA GLY A 29 11.29 19.06 0.34
C GLY A 29 10.56 18.23 -0.72
N VAL A 30 11.28 17.66 -1.69
CA VAL A 30 10.68 16.76 -2.69
C VAL A 30 10.59 15.35 -2.12
N ARG A 31 9.39 14.78 -2.13
CA ARG A 31 9.13 13.39 -1.73
C ARG A 31 8.51 12.62 -2.88
N VAL A 32 9.20 11.59 -3.36
CA VAL A 32 8.76 10.77 -4.50
C VAL A 32 7.83 9.66 -4.01
N PRO A 33 6.58 9.59 -4.51
CA PRO A 33 5.60 8.61 -4.05
C PRO A 33 5.82 7.23 -4.69
N PHE A 34 5.83 6.20 -3.85
CA PHE A 34 5.83 4.79 -4.26
C PHE A 34 4.83 4.02 -3.42
N ARG A 35 4.52 2.80 -3.86
CA ARG A 35 3.86 1.80 -3.03
C ARG A 35 4.75 0.59 -2.83
N GLU A 36 4.73 0.06 -1.62
CA GLU A 36 5.32 -1.23 -1.29
C GLU A 36 4.22 -2.27 -1.16
N ILE A 37 4.32 -3.33 -1.97
CA ILE A 37 3.40 -4.45 -1.97
C ILE A 37 4.06 -5.60 -1.22
N SER A 38 3.44 -6.02 -0.12
CA SER A 38 3.91 -7.15 0.67
C SER A 38 3.64 -8.45 -0.06
N GLN A 39 4.62 -9.35 -0.08
CA GLN A 39 4.52 -10.65 -0.71
C GLN A 39 4.34 -11.75 0.34
N ASN A 40 3.63 -12.83 -0.03
CA ASN A 40 3.60 -14.03 0.79
C ASN A 40 4.97 -14.72 0.75
N ALA A 41 5.30 -15.46 1.81
CA ALA A 41 6.52 -16.26 1.87
C ALA A 41 6.53 -17.38 0.82
N THR A 42 7.70 -17.64 0.21
CA THR A 42 7.92 -18.76 -0.69
C THR A 42 8.08 -20.04 0.12
N ARG A 43 7.45 -21.13 -0.32
CA ARG A 43 7.65 -22.46 0.27
C ARG A 43 8.72 -23.21 -0.50
N ASN A 44 9.84 -23.50 0.16
CA ASN A 44 10.97 -24.23 -0.41
C ASN A 44 10.72 -25.74 -0.43
N PHE A 45 11.48 -26.48 -1.24
CA PHE A 45 11.34 -27.94 -1.39
C PHE A 45 11.56 -28.73 -0.09
N ASN A 46 12.38 -28.19 0.81
CA ASN A 46 12.63 -28.73 2.15
C ASN A 46 11.49 -28.39 3.16
N GLY A 47 10.43 -27.72 2.72
CA GLY A 47 9.28 -27.35 3.55
C GLY A 47 9.44 -26.04 4.32
N THR A 48 10.60 -25.37 4.27
CA THR A 48 10.80 -24.08 4.95
C THR A 48 10.07 -22.95 4.23
N LEU A 49 9.63 -21.93 4.99
CA LEU A 49 9.08 -20.70 4.45
C LEU A 49 10.17 -19.62 4.41
N GLU A 50 10.30 -18.96 3.26
CA GLU A 50 11.26 -17.88 3.04
C GLU A 50 10.51 -16.58 2.75
N GLY A 51 10.77 -15.55 3.55
CA GLY A 51 10.13 -14.25 3.40
C GLY A 51 10.59 -13.54 2.14
N ASN A 52 9.65 -13.08 1.32
CA ASN A 52 9.95 -12.30 0.12
C ASN A 52 9.98 -10.80 0.46
N PRO A 53 10.94 -10.03 -0.06
CA PRO A 53 10.97 -8.59 0.14
C PRO A 53 9.76 -7.93 -0.54
N PRO A 54 9.27 -6.78 -0.04
CA PRO A 54 8.17 -6.09 -0.69
C PRO A 54 8.57 -5.57 -2.07
N VAL A 55 7.63 -5.62 -3.01
CA VAL A 55 7.82 -5.07 -4.36
C VAL A 55 7.48 -3.59 -4.33
N ARG A 56 8.41 -2.75 -4.76
CA ARG A 56 8.21 -1.29 -4.86
C ARG A 56 7.75 -0.91 -6.25
N VAL A 57 6.61 -0.22 -6.35
CA VAL A 57 6.01 0.27 -7.59
C VAL A 57 5.78 1.78 -7.52
N TYR A 58 5.84 2.45 -8.67
CA TYR A 58 5.55 3.89 -8.77
C TYR A 58 4.07 4.19 -8.46
N ASP A 59 3.80 5.22 -7.66
CA ASP A 59 2.43 5.57 -7.24
C ASP A 59 1.94 6.86 -7.92
N THR A 60 0.97 6.74 -8.84
CA THR A 60 0.34 7.87 -9.53
C THR A 60 -0.97 8.33 -8.88
N SER A 61 -1.37 7.77 -7.72
CA SER A 61 -2.65 8.12 -7.07
C SER A 61 -2.69 9.55 -6.51
N GLY A 62 -1.55 10.22 -6.38
CA GLY A 62 -1.49 11.56 -5.78
C GLY A 62 -1.85 11.56 -4.29
N PRO A 63 -2.28 12.69 -3.72
CA PRO A 63 -2.61 12.78 -2.29
C PRO A 63 -3.90 12.05 -1.91
N TRP A 64 -4.71 11.62 -2.88
CA TRP A 64 -5.94 10.89 -2.62
C TRP A 64 -5.63 9.58 -1.89
N GLY A 65 -6.28 9.38 -0.75
CA GLY A 65 -6.07 8.20 0.08
C GLY A 65 -4.79 8.21 0.91
N ASP A 66 -4.10 9.34 1.02
CA ASP A 66 -3.05 9.47 2.02
C ASP A 66 -3.64 9.62 3.43
N PRO A 67 -3.40 8.69 4.36
CA PRO A 67 -3.84 8.89 5.74
C PRO A 67 -3.06 10.01 6.46
N ALA A 68 -1.92 10.46 5.91
CA ALA A 68 -1.13 11.55 6.47
C ALA A 68 -1.53 12.93 5.94
N LEU A 69 -2.49 13.00 5.02
CA LEU A 69 -3.03 14.25 4.49
C LEU A 69 -4.51 14.33 4.85
N ASP A 70 -4.86 15.28 5.72
CA ASP A 70 -6.25 15.63 5.95
C ASP A 70 -6.77 16.36 4.70
N CYS A 71 -7.91 15.91 4.19
CA CYS A 71 -8.62 16.51 3.07
C CYS A 71 -9.70 17.49 3.55
#